data_AF-X0TZB3-F1
#
_entry.id   AF-X0TZB3-F1
#
_cell.length_a   1.000
_cell.length_b   1.000
_cell.length_c   1.000
_cell.angle_alpha   90.00
_cell.angle_beta   90.00
_cell.angle_gamma   90.00
#
_symmetry.space_group_name_H-M   'P 1'
#
loop_
_entity.id
_entity.type
_entity.pdbx_description
1 polymer ?
#
loop_
_entity_poly.entity_id
_entity_poly.type
_entity_poly.pdbx_seq_one_letter_code
_entity_poly.pdbx_strand_id
1 'polypeptide(L)' 'MIYEEAKQIADKYVELLRPMAKRIEIAGSIRREKPFVGDIEICMIPDPSKLFDLKPL' A
#
# COMPACT_ATOMS: atom_id res chain seq x y z
N MET A 1 3.25 -7.29 -13.80
CA MET A 1 4.03 -6.04 -13.78
C MET A 1 5.46 -6.34 -13.40
N ILE A 2 6.42 -5.55 -13.88
CA ILE A 2 7.81 -5.66 -13.41
C ILE A 2 7.92 -5.08 -12.00
N TYR A 3 8.88 -5.56 -11.21
CA TYR A 3 9.05 -5.13 -9.80
C TYR A 3 9.03 -3.61 -9.62
N GLU A 4 9.81 -2.89 -10.42
CA GLU A 4 9.98 -1.43 -10.29
C GLU A 4 8.67 -0.67 -10.50
N GLU A 5 7.94 -1.00 -11.56
CA GLU A 5 6.61 -0.46 -11.86
C GLU A 5 5.63 -0.74 -10.71
N ALA A 6 5.62 -1.97 -10.20
CA ALA A 6 4.74 -2.37 -9.12
C ALA A 6 5.07 -1.64 -7.81
N LYS A 7 6.36 -1.48 -7.51
CA LYS A 7 6.82 -0.77 -6.32
C LYS A 7 6.48 0.72 -6.36
N GLN A 8 6.65 1.37 -7.50
CA GLN A 8 6.28 2.79 -7.67
C GLN A 8 4.78 3.02 -7.44
N ILE A 9 3.94 2.14 -7.97
CA ILE A 9 2.48 2.21 -7.75
C ILE A 9 2.16 1.95 -6.27
N ALA A 10 2.76 0.92 -5.66
CA ALA A 10 2.54 0.59 -4.25
C ALA A 10 2.93 1.74 -3.32
N ASP A 11 4.11 2.34 -3.53
CA ASP A 11 4.61 3.48 -2.75
C ASP A 11 3.64 4.67 -2.83
N LYS A 12 3.11 5.00 -4.02
CA LYS A 12 2.11 6.06 -4.20
C LYS A 12 0.88 5.85 -3.31
N TYR A 13 0.33 4.63 -3.29
CA TYR A 13 -0.85 4.32 -2.48
C TYR A 13 -0.53 4.25 -0.99
N VAL A 14 0.66 3.77 -0.61
CA VAL A 14 1.11 3.82 0.78
C VAL A 14 1.16 5.26 1.28
N GLU A 15 1.74 6.19 0.52
CA GLU A 15 1.77 7.60 0.92
C GLU A 15 0.38 8.24 1.02
N LEU A 16 -0.51 7.91 0.08
CA LEU A 16 -1.90 8.37 0.13
C LEU A 16 -2.65 7.86 1.38
N LEU A 17 -2.41 6.60 1.77
CA LEU A 17 -3.11 5.93 2.87
C LEU A 17 -2.46 6.16 4.24
N ARG A 18 -1.16 6.47 4.28
CA ARG A 18 -0.35 6.65 5.50
C ARG A 18 -0.98 7.57 6.55
N PRO A 19 -1.62 8.71 6.21
CA PRO A 19 -2.23 9.59 7.21
C PRO A 19 -3.35 8.93 8.04
N MET A 20 -4.01 7.92 7.47
CA MET A 20 -5.15 7.19 8.07
C MET A 20 -4.71 5.87 8.73
N ALA A 21 -3.41 5.55 8.71
CA ALA A 21 -2.87 4.30 9.20
C ALA A 21 -2.12 4.49 10.53
N LYS A 22 -2.35 3.60 11.50
CA LYS A 22 -1.43 3.39 12.63
C LYS A 22 -0.16 2.69 12.15
N ARG A 23 -0.31 1.77 11.19
CA ARG A 23 0.78 1.04 10.54
C ARG A 23 0.36 0.71 9.11
N ILE A 24 1.27 0.82 8.17
CA ILE A 24 1.05 0.45 6.77
C ILE A 24 2.33 -0.12 6.19
N GLU A 25 2.22 -1.24 5.48
CA GLU A 25 3.35 -1.94 4.87
C GLU A 25 2.96 -2.53 3.51
N ILE A 26 3.93 -2.59 2.61
CA ILE A 26 3.83 -3.35 1.37
C ILE A 26 4.13 -4.81 1.68
N ALA A 27 3.24 -5.71 1.25
CA ALA A 27 3.34 -7.14 1.47
C ALA A 27 3.70 -7.88 0.17
N GLY A 28 3.49 -9.20 0.19
CA GLY A 28 3.41 -9.92 -1.06
C GLY A 28 4.68 -10.08 -1.87
N SER A 29 4.50 -10.12 -3.18
CA SER A 29 5.58 -10.29 -4.16
C SER A 29 6.56 -9.12 -4.19
N ILE A 30 6.10 -7.89 -3.88
CA ILE A 30 6.97 -6.72 -3.75
C ILE A 30 7.84 -6.85 -2.50
N ARG A 31 7.29 -7.24 -1.34
CA ARG A 31 8.09 -7.46 -0.11
C ARG A 31 9.18 -8.52 -0.28
N ARG A 32 8.94 -9.52 -1.14
CA ARG A 32 9.90 -10.60 -1.45
C ARG A 32 10.76 -10.32 -2.69
N GLU A 33 10.67 -9.12 -3.25
CA GLU A 33 11.46 -8.69 -4.42
C GLU A 33 11.37 -9.65 -5.62
N LYS A 34 10.18 -10.18 -5.88
CA LYS A 34 9.97 -11.03 -7.07
C LYS A 34 10.10 -10.18 -8.34
N PRO A 35 10.79 -10.66 -9.40
CA PRO A 35 10.99 -9.90 -10.63
C PRO A 35 9.66 -9.59 -11.35
N PHE A 36 8.67 -10.48 -11.18
CA PHE A 36 7.33 -10.33 -11.71
C PHE A 36 6.32 -10.29 -10.56
N VAL A 37 5.48 -9.26 -10.57
CA VAL A 37 4.43 -9.00 -9.59
C VAL A 37 3.08 -9.18 -10.28
N GLY A 38 2.23 -10.04 -9.71
CA GLY A 38 0.87 -10.29 -10.22
C GLY A 38 -0.11 -9.20 -9.78
N ASP A 39 -0.04 -8.86 -8.49
CA ASP A 39 -0.90 -7.90 -7.80
C ASP A 39 -0.12 -7.14 -6.71
N ILE A 40 -0.65 -5.99 -6.29
CA ILE A 40 -0.09 -5.17 -5.23
C ILE A 40 -0.86 -5.45 -3.94
N GLU A 41 -0.14 -5.92 -2.92
CA GLU A 41 -0.69 -6.24 -1.61
C GLU A 41 -0.22 -5.19 -0.58
N ILE A 42 -1.15 -4.42 -0.01
CA ILE A 42 -0.89 -3.45 1.07
C ILE A 42 -1.57 -3.95 2.34
N CYS A 43 -0.82 -4.08 3.43
CA CYS A 43 -1.36 -4.44 4.74
C CYS A 43 -1.37 -3.20 5.64
N MET A 44 -2.54 -2.82 6.14
CA MET A 44 -2.73 -1.61 6.93
C MET A 44 -3.46 -1.92 8.23
N ILE A 45 -2.95 -1.40 9.34
CA ILE A 45 -3.68 -1.23 10.59
C ILE A 45 -4.24 0.19 10.58
N PRO A 46 -5.57 0.38 10.44
CA PRO A 46 -6.15 1.72 10.39
C PRO A 46 -6.01 2.45 11.72
N ASP A 47 -5.92 3.78 11.66
CA ASP A 47 -6.17 4.65 12.81
C ASP A 47 -7.68 4.85 12.98
N PRO A 48 -8.32 4.28 14.02
CA PRO A 48 -9.76 4.37 14.21
C PRO A 48 -10.26 5.81 14.35
N SER A 49 -9.40 6.75 14.75
CA SER A 49 -9.75 8.17 14.87
C SER A 49 -9.85 8.90 13.53
N LYS A 50 -9.36 8.29 12.44
CA LYS A 50 -9.27 8.90 11.09
C LYS A 50 -9.95 8.07 10.01
N LEU A 51 -10.39 6.85 10.34
CA LEU A 51 -10.92 5.89 9.37
C LEU A 51 -12.22 6.36 8.68
N PHE A 52 -12.95 7.30 9.29
CA PHE A 52 -14.21 7.84 8.76
C PHE A 52 -14.06 9.12 7.92
N ASP A 53 -12.84 9.64 7.75
CA ASP A 53 -12.58 10.85 6.94
C ASP A 53 -12.32 10.55 5.46
N LEU A 54 -12.43 9.28 5.04
CA LEU A 54 -12.36 8.89 3.63
C LEU A 54 -13.59 9.43 2.89
N LYS A 55 -13.47 10.64 2.33
CA LYS A 55 -14.36 11.05 1.25
C LYS A 55 -14.11 10.14 0.04
N PRO A 56 -15.17 9.62 -0.60
CA PRO A 56 -14.99 8.85 -1.83
C PRO A 56 -14.23 9.70 -2.87
N LEU A 57 -13.27 9.06 -3.53
CA LEU A 57 -12.52 9.61 -4.67
C LEU A 57 -13.44 9.97 -5.83
#